data_AF-A0A935IT00-F1
#
_entry.id   AF-A0A935IT00-F1
#
_cell.length_a   1.000
_cell.length_b   1.000
_cell.length_c   1.000
_cell.angle_alpha   90.00
_cell.angle_beta   90.00
_cell.angle_gamma   90.00
#
_symmetry.space_group_name_H-M   'P 1'
#
loop_
_entity.id
_entity.type
_entity.pdbx_description
1 polymer ?
#
loop_
_entity_poly.entity_id
_entity_poly.type
_entity_poly.pdbx_seq_one_letter_code
_entity_poly.pdbx_strand_id
1 'polypeptide(L)'
;MVKVLISNRSYENLIFEFRGIKVMIDVDLASLYETETKRLKQQVKRNIDRFPKDFMFELNANEKEQLLALAPRLESLKHASVSPLVFTEQGVAMLSSVLSSKKAIQMNIEIMRAFAKYRALIMENSDFKKEISALDDKLNQAFKYLLQKIDALAPKYTKRKKIGYKRTA
;
A
#
# COMPACT_ATOMS: atom_id res chain seq x y z
N MET A 1 16.93 9.49 6.72
CA MET A 1 15.99 9.85 7.81
C MET A 1 15.07 10.94 7.28
N VAL A 2 13.89 10.59 6.77
CA VAL A 2 12.89 11.57 6.31
C VAL A 2 11.71 11.48 7.27
N LYS A 3 11.72 12.35 8.29
CA LYS A 3 10.56 12.60 9.15
C LYS A 3 9.67 13.57 8.38
N VAL A 4 8.63 13.05 7.73
CA VAL A 4 7.55 13.91 7.21
C VAL A 4 6.75 14.38 8.42
N LEU A 5 6.80 15.68 8.67
CA LEU A 5 5.98 16.40 9.64
C LEU A 5 4.52 16.38 9.17
N ILE A 6 3.72 15.38 9.59
CA ILE A 6 2.27 15.41 9.39
C ILE A 6 1.61 15.96 10.66
N SER A 7 1.00 17.14 10.50
CA SER A 7 0.28 17.85 11.54
C SER A 7 -0.91 17.06 12.08
N ASN A 8 -0.81 16.60 13.33
CA ASN A 8 -1.79 16.56 14.43
C ASN A 8 -3.31 16.27 14.23
N ARG A 9 -3.75 15.64 13.13
CA ARG A 9 -5.03 14.87 13.09
C ARG A 9 -5.08 13.96 11.85
N SER A 10 -4.23 12.93 11.81
CA SER A 10 -3.96 12.19 10.58
C SER A 10 -4.95 11.03 10.35
N TYR A 11 -6.15 11.33 9.85
CA TYR A 11 -7.07 10.32 9.28
C TYR A 11 -6.38 9.42 8.25
N GLU A 12 -5.39 9.99 7.55
CA GLU A 12 -4.50 9.33 6.59
C GLU A 12 -3.74 8.13 7.21
N ASN A 13 -3.38 8.18 8.49
CA ASN A 13 -2.65 7.09 9.17
C ASN A 13 -3.54 5.88 9.48
N LEU A 14 -4.86 6.06 9.38
CA LEU A 14 -5.85 5.01 9.61
C LEU A 14 -6.21 4.28 8.31
N ILE A 15 -5.81 4.83 7.16
CA ILE A 15 -5.92 4.19 5.86
C ILE A 15 -4.69 3.32 5.65
N PHE A 16 -4.90 2.04 5.34
CA PHE A 16 -3.83 1.11 5.02
C PHE A 16 -4.20 0.26 3.81
N GLU A 17 -3.21 -0.44 3.25
CA GLU A 17 -3.43 -1.34 2.13
C GLU A 17 -3.69 -2.75 2.62
N PHE A 18 -4.77 -3.35 2.15
CA PHE A 18 -5.11 -4.74 2.42
C PHE A 18 -5.70 -5.38 1.17
N ARG A 19 -5.20 -6.56 0.78
CA ARG A 19 -5.55 -7.22 -0.50
C ARG A 19 -5.39 -6.31 -1.74
N GLY A 20 -4.42 -5.39 -1.71
CA GLY A 20 -4.19 -4.42 -2.81
C GLY A 20 -5.20 -3.27 -2.87
N ILE A 21 -6.08 -3.14 -1.88
CA ILE A 21 -7.12 -2.11 -1.81
C ILE A 21 -6.87 -1.23 -0.58
N LYS A 22 -7.16 0.07 -0.69
CA LYS A 22 -7.08 1.00 0.44
C LYS A 22 -8.33 0.89 1.30
N VAL A 23 -8.12 0.64 2.58
CA VAL A 23 -9.18 0.27 3.50
C VAL A 23 -9.04 0.95 4.87
N MET A 24 -10.15 0.99 5.60
CA MET A 24 -10.24 1.38 7.01
C MET A 24 -11.01 0.33 7.81
N ILE A 25 -10.75 0.26 9.12
CA ILE A 25 -11.34 -0.74 10.01
C ILE A 25 -12.50 -0.12 10.81
N ASP A 26 -13.51 -0.93 11.09
CA ASP A 26 -14.67 -0.56 11.90
C ASP A 26 -14.34 0.11 13.24
N VAL A 27 -13.33 -0.35 13.98
CA VAL A 27 -12.92 0.23 15.27
C VAL A 27 -12.44 1.66 15.10
N ASP A 28 -11.56 1.88 14.12
CA ASP A 28 -11.04 3.21 13.82
C ASP A 28 -12.18 4.13 13.34
N LEU A 29 -13.01 3.64 12.42
CA LEU A 29 -14.18 4.37 11.91
C LEU A 29 -15.18 4.70 13.01
N ALA A 30 -15.47 3.77 13.91
CA ALA A 30 -16.37 4.00 15.03
C ALA A 30 -15.86 5.10 15.96
N SER A 31 -14.55 5.10 16.26
CA SER A 31 -13.89 6.16 17.02
C SER A 31 -14.00 7.52 16.32
N LEU A 32 -13.73 7.57 15.01
CA LEU A 32 -13.85 8.79 14.20
C LEU A 32 -15.28 9.34 14.16
N TYR A 33 -16.28 8.46 14.05
CA TYR A 33 -17.68 8.83 14.04
C TYR A 33 -18.28 9.11 15.43
N GLU A 34 -17.48 8.98 16.49
CA GLU A 34 -17.92 9.08 17.90
C GLU A 34 -19.10 8.13 18.20
N THR A 35 -19.00 6.89 17.70
CA THR A 35 -19.99 5.83 17.92
C THR A 35 -19.33 4.59 18.48
N GLU A 36 -20.11 3.74 19.15
CA GLU A 36 -19.62 2.41 19.52
C GLU A 36 -19.46 1.51 18.29
N THR A 37 -18.37 0.75 18.22
CA THR A 37 -18.13 -0.22 17.13
C THR A 37 -19.28 -1.20 16.97
N LYS A 38 -19.88 -1.63 18.09
CA LYS A 38 -21.06 -2.52 18.08
C LYS A 38 -22.26 -1.86 17.39
N ARG A 39 -22.49 -0.58 17.66
CA ARG A 39 -23.57 0.21 17.04
C ARG A 39 -23.31 0.40 15.55
N LEU A 40 -22.07 0.70 15.16
CA LEU A 40 -21.68 0.78 13.75
C LEU A 40 -21.97 -0.53 13.01
N LYS A 41 -21.49 -1.67 13.54
CA LYS A 41 -21.76 -3.00 12.98
C LYS A 41 -23.25 -3.30 12.85
N GLN A 42 -24.04 -2.94 13.87
CA GLN A 42 -25.48 -3.14 13.83
C GLN A 42 -26.15 -2.33 12.73
N GLN A 43 -25.74 -1.08 12.54
CA GLN A 43 -26.26 -0.21 11.49
C GLN A 43 -25.93 -0.74 10.09
N VAL A 44 -24.71 -1.26 9.90
CA VAL A 44 -24.30 -1.93 8.65
C VAL A 44 -25.15 -3.19 8.41
N LYS A 45 -25.31 -4.06 9.41
CA LYS A 45 -26.13 -5.28 9.30
C LYS A 45 -27.59 -5.00 8.93
N ARG A 46 -28.17 -3.90 9.45
CA ARG A 46 -29.54 -3.48 9.12
C ARG A 46 -29.69 -2.97 7.69
N ASN A 47 -28.60 -2.52 7.08
CA ASN A 47 -28.58 -1.93 5.74
C ASN A 47 -27.68 -2.75 4.80
N ILE A 48 -27.60 -4.06 4.98
CA ILE A 48 -26.60 -4.91 4.31
C ILE A 48 -26.69 -4.85 2.78
N ASP A 49 -27.88 -4.60 2.23
CA ASP A 49 -28.10 -4.44 0.78
C ASP A 49 -27.32 -3.26 0.17
N ARG A 50 -26.89 -2.31 1.01
CA ARG A 50 -26.05 -1.16 0.62
C ARG A 50 -24.56 -1.44 0.65
N PHE A 51 -24.15 -2.60 1.17
CA PHE A 51 -22.76 -2.98 1.39
C PHE A 51 -22.43 -4.27 0.64
N PRO A 52 -22.24 -4.19 -0.69
CA PRO A 52 -21.75 -5.32 -1.46
C PRO A 52 -20.31 -5.71 -1.04
N LYS A 53 -19.86 -6.89 -1.48
CA LYS A 53 -18.58 -7.50 -1.03
C LYS A 53 -17.33 -6.69 -1.38
N ASP A 54 -17.42 -5.80 -2.36
CA ASP A 54 -16.38 -4.87 -2.79
C ASP A 54 -16.35 -3.57 -1.95
N PHE A 55 -17.41 -3.30 -1.18
CA PHE A 55 -17.50 -2.11 -0.32
C PHE A 55 -17.03 -2.43 1.09
N MET A 56 -17.30 -3.64 1.56
CA MET A 56 -16.80 -4.12 2.83
C MET A 56 -16.56 -5.62 2.84
N PHE A 57 -15.72 -6.08 3.75
CA PHE A 57 -15.53 -7.49 4.02
C PHE A 57 -15.10 -7.71 5.48
N GLU A 58 -15.34 -8.92 5.98
CA GLU A 58 -14.87 -9.35 7.29
C GLU A 58 -13.54 -10.10 7.14
N LEU A 59 -12.63 -9.90 8.10
CA LEU A 59 -11.35 -10.60 8.09
C LEU A 59 -11.47 -12.00 8.66
N ASN A 60 -10.74 -12.94 8.04
CA ASN A 60 -10.55 -14.25 8.62
C ASN A 60 -9.51 -14.21 9.77
N ALA A 61 -9.36 -15.31 10.51
CA ALA A 61 -8.46 -15.38 11.65
C ALA A 61 -6.99 -15.05 11.29
N ASN A 62 -6.50 -15.58 10.17
CA ASN A 62 -5.13 -15.35 9.71
C ASN A 62 -4.90 -13.90 9.28
N GLU A 63 -5.87 -13.32 8.58
CA GLU A 63 -5.85 -11.92 8.13
C GLU A 63 -5.89 -10.94 9.30
N LYS A 64 -6.64 -11.30 10.35
CA LYS A 64 -6.67 -10.53 11.59
C LYS A 64 -5.30 -10.50 12.26
N GLU A 65 -4.57 -11.62 12.28
CA GLU A 65 -3.19 -11.64 12.81
C GLU A 65 -2.23 -10.79 11.96
N GLN A 66 -2.34 -10.86 10.63
CA GLN A 66 -1.56 -10.01 9.72
C GLN A 66 -1.83 -8.52 9.95
N LEU A 67 -3.09 -8.16 10.17
CA LEU A 67 -3.48 -6.78 10.45
C LEU A 67 -2.90 -6.30 11.78
N LEU A 68 -2.90 -7.13 12.82
CA LEU A 68 -2.31 -6.77 14.11
C LEU A 68 -0.80 -6.51 14.00
N ALA A 69 -0.10 -7.25 13.13
CA ALA A 69 1.30 -6.98 12.85
C ALA A 69 1.51 -5.65 12.11
N LEU A 70 0.58 -5.26 11.22
CA LEU A 70 0.66 -4.01 10.46
C LEU A 70 0.25 -2.79 11.29
N ALA A 71 -0.70 -2.96 12.21
CA ALA A 71 -1.30 -1.88 12.99
C ALA A 71 -1.31 -2.21 14.50
N PRO A 72 -0.20 -1.97 15.22
CA PRO A 72 -0.08 -2.25 16.66
C PRO A 72 -1.13 -1.54 17.52
N ARG A 73 -1.67 -0.40 17.07
CA ARG A 73 -2.75 0.33 17.76
C ARG A 73 -4.03 -0.51 17.95
N LEU A 74 -4.17 -1.60 17.19
CA LEU A 74 -5.32 -2.49 17.21
C LEU A 74 -5.11 -3.73 18.08
N GLU A 75 -4.08 -3.77 18.92
CA GLU A 75 -3.80 -4.88 19.84
C GLU A 75 -5.01 -5.31 20.69
N SER A 76 -5.92 -4.39 21.02
CA SER A 76 -7.16 -4.70 21.72
C SER A 76 -8.06 -5.69 20.95
N LEU A 77 -7.90 -5.80 19.63
CA LEU A 77 -8.60 -6.77 18.80
C LEU A 77 -8.00 -8.17 18.87
N LYS A 78 -6.77 -8.36 19.38
CA LYS A 78 -6.10 -9.67 19.44
C LYS A 78 -6.97 -10.75 20.07
N HIS A 79 -7.58 -10.45 21.21
CA HIS A 79 -8.44 -11.36 21.96
C HIS A 79 -9.94 -11.16 21.69
N ALA A 80 -10.31 -10.25 20.78
CA ALA A 80 -11.71 -10.03 20.45
C ALA A 80 -12.29 -11.25 19.70
N SER A 81 -13.38 -11.82 20.23
CA SER A 81 -14.07 -12.96 19.60
C SER A 81 -14.76 -12.60 18.28
N VAL A 82 -14.99 -11.32 18.01
CA VAL A 82 -15.65 -10.83 16.81
C VAL A 82 -14.60 -10.32 15.82
N SER A 83 -14.63 -10.80 14.58
CA SER A 83 -13.76 -10.30 13.53
C SER A 83 -14.09 -8.84 13.19
N PRO A 84 -13.06 -8.02 12.92
CA PRO A 84 -13.28 -6.65 12.44
C PRO A 84 -13.84 -6.65 11.02
N LEU A 85 -14.74 -5.70 10.77
CA LEU A 85 -15.18 -5.33 9.43
C LEU A 85 -14.21 -4.29 8.86
N VAL A 86 -13.91 -4.48 7.59
CA VAL A 86 -13.01 -3.64 6.81
C VAL A 86 -13.82 -2.99 5.69
N PHE A 87 -13.61 -1.69 5.50
CA PHE A 87 -14.35 -0.87 4.55
C PHE A 87 -13.40 -0.24 3.54
N THR A 88 -13.77 -0.31 2.26
CA THR A 88 -13.10 0.43 1.19
C THR A 88 -13.55 1.89 1.18
N GLU A 89 -12.96 2.73 0.32
CA GLU A 89 -13.42 4.11 0.13
C GLU A 89 -14.93 4.18 -0.15
N GLN A 90 -15.43 3.29 -1.02
CA GLN A 90 -16.84 3.20 -1.38
C GLN A 90 -17.69 2.75 -0.18
N GLY A 91 -17.21 1.78 0.59
CA GLY A 91 -17.87 1.34 1.82
C GLY A 91 -17.96 2.46 2.86
N VAL A 92 -16.89 3.21 3.06
CA VAL A 92 -16.89 4.37 3.96
C VAL A 92 -17.86 5.44 3.45
N ALA A 93 -17.88 5.71 2.15
CA ALA A 93 -18.85 6.63 1.56
C ALA A 93 -20.30 6.18 1.85
N MET A 94 -20.59 4.87 1.76
CA MET A 94 -21.91 4.33 2.10
C MET A 94 -22.28 4.47 3.57
N LEU A 95 -21.31 4.52 4.49
CA LEU A 95 -21.59 4.77 5.91
C LEU A 95 -22.26 6.13 6.13
N SER A 96 -22.05 7.13 5.26
CA SER A 96 -22.77 8.41 5.36
C SER A 96 -24.28 8.32 5.13
N SER A 97 -24.72 7.31 4.37
CA SER A 97 -26.14 7.07 4.13
C SER A 97 -26.83 6.38 5.31
N VAL A 98 -26.05 5.89 6.26
CA VAL A 98 -26.47 5.09 7.41
C VAL A 98 -26.25 5.84 8.73
N LEU A 99 -25.18 6.63 8.82
CA LEU A 99 -24.83 7.47 9.96
C LEU A 99 -25.19 8.92 9.67
N SER A 100 -26.30 9.38 10.24
CA SER A 100 -26.89 10.70 9.97
C SER A 100 -26.54 11.79 10.99
N SER A 101 -25.65 11.52 11.96
CA SER A 101 -25.26 12.55 12.93
C SER A 101 -24.43 13.65 12.26
N LYS A 102 -24.58 14.91 12.71
CA LYS A 102 -23.80 16.05 12.19
C LYS A 102 -22.29 15.77 12.22
N LYS A 103 -21.83 15.12 13.30
CA LYS A 103 -20.44 14.69 13.47
C LYS A 103 -20.04 13.64 12.43
N ALA A 104 -20.88 12.62 12.21
CA ALA A 104 -20.58 11.56 11.25
C ALA A 104 -20.53 12.08 9.82
N ILE A 105 -21.42 13.01 9.46
CA ILE A 105 -21.41 13.68 8.16
C ILE A 105 -20.09 14.42 7.96
N GLN A 106 -19.68 15.25 8.93
CA GLN A 106 -18.43 15.99 8.86
C GLN A 106 -17.22 15.06 8.75
N MET A 107 -17.19 14.01 9.56
CA MET A 107 -16.09 13.05 9.57
C MET A 107 -15.99 12.30 8.25
N ASN A 108 -17.12 11.91 7.65
CA ASN A 108 -17.10 11.23 6.37
C ASN A 108 -16.52 12.13 5.27
N ILE A 109 -16.83 13.44 5.28
CA ILE A 109 -16.22 14.40 4.35
C ILE A 109 -14.70 14.44 4.52
N GLU A 110 -14.20 14.48 5.77
CA GLU A 110 -12.75 14.49 6.03
C GLU A 110 -12.07 13.17 5.61
N ILE A 111 -12.71 12.03 5.84
CA ILE A 111 -12.18 10.73 5.41
C ILE A 111 -12.14 10.65 3.87
N MET A 112 -13.19 11.10 3.17
CA MET A 112 -13.19 11.15 1.70
C MET A 112 -12.07 12.06 1.15
N ARG A 113 -11.81 13.20 1.80
CA ARG A 113 -10.68 14.07 1.45
C ARG A 113 -9.34 13.37 1.65
N ALA A 114 -9.18 12.59 2.72
CA ALA A 114 -7.97 11.82 2.97
C ALA A 114 -7.74 10.75 1.88
N PHE A 115 -8.79 10.00 1.49
CA PHE A 115 -8.70 9.06 0.37
C PHE A 115 -8.34 9.74 -0.95
N ALA A 116 -8.93 10.90 -1.25
CA ALA A 116 -8.61 11.67 -2.45
C ALA A 116 -7.15 12.14 -2.48
N LYS A 117 -6.65 12.70 -1.37
CA LYS A 117 -5.22 13.08 -1.24
C LYS A 117 -4.31 11.88 -1.41
N TYR A 118 -4.66 10.76 -0.79
CA TYR A 118 -3.86 9.54 -0.87
C TYR A 118 -3.76 9.01 -2.32
N ARG A 119 -4.86 9.06 -3.09
CA ARG A 119 -4.84 8.76 -4.53
C ARG A 119 -3.92 9.71 -5.30
N ALA A 120 -4.00 11.01 -5.04
CA ALA A 120 -3.13 11.99 -5.70
C ALA A 120 -1.66 11.71 -5.42
N LEU A 121 -1.30 11.40 -4.17
CA LEU A 121 0.07 11.03 -3.79
C LEU A 121 0.53 9.74 -4.48
N ILE A 122 -0.33 8.72 -4.60
CA ILE A 122 0.04 7.50 -5.35
C ILE A 122 0.27 7.81 -6.82
N MET A 123 -0.61 8.62 -7.43
CA MET A 123 -0.48 8.99 -8.84
C MET A 123 0.83 9.73 -9.10
N GLU A 124 1.16 10.71 -8.26
CA GLU A 124 2.44 11.44 -8.32
C GLU A 124 3.64 10.49 -8.19
N ASN A 125 3.59 9.56 -7.24
CA ASN A 125 4.63 8.52 -7.08
C ASN A 125 4.71 7.55 -8.26
N SER A 126 3.60 7.28 -8.94
CA SER A 126 3.59 6.41 -10.12
C SER A 126 4.33 7.05 -11.30
N ASP A 127 4.27 8.37 -11.42
CA ASP A 127 5.02 9.11 -12.43
C ASP A 127 6.51 9.16 -12.08
N PHE A 128 6.86 9.37 -10.80
CA PHE A 128 8.24 9.22 -10.34
C PHE A 128 8.80 7.81 -10.57
N LYS A 129 8.01 6.76 -10.37
CA LYS A 129 8.43 5.38 -10.64
C LYS A 129 8.77 5.16 -12.12
N LYS A 130 8.00 5.76 -13.03
CA LYS A 130 8.31 5.71 -14.48
C LYS A 130 9.60 6.46 -14.79
N GLU A 131 9.81 7.65 -14.21
CA GLU A 131 11.03 8.43 -14.40
C GLU A 131 12.28 7.69 -13.90
N ILE A 132 12.22 7.06 -12.72
CA ILE A 132 13.32 6.25 -12.18
C ILE A 132 13.61 5.06 -13.10
N SER A 133 12.58 4.34 -13.55
CA SER A 133 12.75 3.23 -14.50
C SER A 133 13.42 3.69 -15.79
N ALA A 134 13.02 4.84 -16.33
CA ALA A 134 13.63 5.40 -17.53
C ALA A 134 15.09 5.83 -17.30
N LEU A 135 15.44 6.29 -16.10
CA LEU A 135 16.81 6.62 -15.73
C LEU A 135 17.69 5.36 -15.59
N ASP A 136 17.17 4.31 -14.96
CA ASP A 136 17.84 3.00 -14.85
C ASP A 136 18.11 2.40 -16.23
N ASP A 137 17.15 2.49 -17.15
CA ASP A 137 17.32 2.02 -18.53
C ASP A 137 18.45 2.80 -19.25
N LYS A 138 18.49 4.13 -19.09
CA LYS A 138 19.57 4.96 -19.64
C LYS A 138 20.93 4.61 -19.04
N LEU A 139 21.01 4.41 -17.73
CA LEU A 139 22.23 3.98 -17.05
C LEU A 139 22.70 2.63 -17.56
N ASN A 140 21.80 1.65 -17.68
CA ASN A 140 22.11 0.33 -18.21
C ASN A 140 22.61 0.38 -19.66
N GLN A 141 22.04 1.24 -20.50
CA GLN A 141 22.51 1.46 -21.86
C GLN A 141 23.91 2.09 -21.89
N ALA A 142 24.15 3.12 -21.08
CA ALA A 142 25.46 3.74 -20.96
C ALA A 142 26.52 2.75 -20.46
N PHE A 143 26.17 1.91 -19.49
CA PHE A 143 27.06 0.87 -18.95
C PHE A 143 27.40 -0.19 -20.01
N LYS A 144 26.40 -0.67 -20.76
CA LYS A 144 26.63 -1.59 -21.89
C LYS A 144 27.54 -0.98 -22.95
N TYR A 145 27.35 0.28 -23.29
CA TYR A 145 28.18 0.98 -24.26
C TYR A 145 29.64 1.09 -23.79
N LEU A 146 29.87 1.44 -22.51
CA LEU A 146 31.21 1.50 -21.94
C LEU A 146 31.87 0.12 -21.91
N LEU A 147 31.16 -0.93 -21.52
CA LEU A 147 31.67 -2.30 -21.57
C LEU A 147 32.08 -2.71 -22.98
N GLN A 148 31.26 -2.43 -23.99
CA GLN A 148 31.61 -2.69 -25.40
C GLN A 148 32.87 -1.95 -25.84
N LYS A 149 33.05 -0.70 -25.40
CA LYS A 149 34.27 0.08 -25.70
C LYS A 149 35.49 -0.51 -25.01
N ILE A 150 35.37 -0.94 -23.76
CA ILE A 150 36.45 -1.60 -23.02
C ILE A 150 36.83 -2.92 -23.72
N ASP A 151 35.86 -3.75 -24.11
CA ASP A 151 36.10 -5.00 -24.83
C ASP A 151 36.75 -4.78 -26.20
N ALA A 152 36.38 -3.71 -26.90
CA ALA A 152 36.97 -3.35 -28.19
C ALA A 152 38.43 -2.87 -28.05
N LEU A 153 38.77 -2.27 -26.91
CA LEU A 153 40.13 -1.82 -26.57
C LEU A 153 40.94 -2.92 -25.85
N ALA A 154 40.28 -3.97 -25.38
CA ALA A 154 40.95 -5.08 -24.72
C ALA A 154 41.88 -5.79 -25.72
N PRO A 155 43.14 -6.05 -25.35
CA PRO A 155 44.07 -6.74 -26.23
C PRO A 155 43.54 -8.14 -26.52
N LYS A 156 43.29 -8.45 -27.79
CA LYS A 156 42.91 -9.80 -28.22
C LYS A 156 44.04 -10.76 -27.86
N TYR A 157 43.80 -11.64 -26.90
CA TYR A 157 44.75 -12.70 -26.54
C TYR A 157 44.92 -13.65 -27.73
N THR A 158 45.88 -13.36 -28.60
CA THR A 158 46.31 -14.30 -29.62
C THR A 158 46.99 -15.46 -28.91
N LYS A 159 46.52 -16.70 -29.13
CA LYS A 159 47.19 -17.92 -28.65
C LYS A 159 48.68 -17.81 -28.99
N ARG A 160 49.53 -17.66 -27.96
CA ARG A 160 50.98 -17.59 -28.14
C ARG A 160 51.41 -18.85 -28.89
N LYS A 161 52.19 -18.68 -29.97
CA LYS A 161 52.82 -19.79 -30.68
C LYS A 161 53.62 -20.57 -29.63
N LYS A 162 53.28 -21.84 -29.40
CA LYS A 162 54.02 -22.69 -28.46
C LYS A 162 55.44 -22.86 -29.00
N ILE A 163 56.41 -22.23 -28.35
CA ILE A 163 57.83 -22.41 -28.66
C ILE A 163 58.31 -23.58 -27.81
N GLY A 164 58.59 -24.69 -28.47
CA GLY A 164 59.10 -25.90 -27.85
C GLY A 164 59.64 -26.84 -28.93
N TYR A 165 60.67 -27.60 -28.59
CA TYR A 165 61.26 -28.57 -29.52
C TYR A 165 60.27 -29.68 -29.83
N LYS A 166 59.97 -29.87 -31.11
CA LYS A 166 59.34 -31.11 -31.58
C LYS A 166 60.43 -32.18 -31.57
N ARG A 167 60.31 -33.17 -30.69
CA ARG A 167 61.13 -34.38 -30.79
C ARG A 167 60.76 -35.08 -32.10
N THR A 168 61.63 -34.97 -33.10
CA THR A 168 61.64 -35.88 -34.25
C THR A 168 62.12 -37.24 -33.77
N ALA A 169 61.40 -38.27 -34.21
CA ALA A 169 61.65 -39.68 -33.90
C ALA A 169 63.01 -40.15 -34.40
#